data_AF-A0A5K0VQ90-F1
#
_entry.id   AF-A0A5K0VQ90-F1
#
_cell.length_a   1.000
_cell.length_b   1.000
_cell.length_c   1.000
_cell.angle_alpha   90.00
_cell.angle_beta   90.00
_cell.angle_gamma   90.00
#
_symmetry.space_group_name_H-M   'P 1'
#
loop_
_entity.id
_entity.type
_entity.pdbx_description
1 polymer ?
#
loop_
_entity_poly.entity_id
_entity_poly.type
_entity_poly.pdbx_seq_one_letter_code
_entity_poly.pdbx_strand_id
1 'polypeptide(L)' 'VEIVIATPGRLIDMLESHVTNLRRVTYLVLDEADRMLDMGFEPQIRKIISQ' A
#
# COMPACT_ATOMS: atom_id res chain seq x y z
N VAL A 1 9.70 -16.66 4.77
CA VAL A 1 9.50 -15.20 4.84
C VAL A 1 8.61 -14.82 3.69
N GLU A 2 7.47 -14.18 3.96
CA GLU A 2 6.51 -13.76 2.93
C GLU A 2 6.68 -12.27 2.69
N ILE A 3 6.88 -11.87 1.43
CA ILE A 3 7.09 -10.47 1.04
C ILE A 3 6.22 -10.20 -0.19
N VAL A 4 5.59 -9.03 -0.21
CA VAL A 4 4.84 -8.52 -1.37
C VAL A 4 5.41 -7.16 -1.73
N ILE A 5 5.67 -6.95 -3.02
CA ILE A 5 6.03 -5.65 -3.58
C ILE A 5 4.89 -5.24 -4.50
N ALA A 6 4.35 -4.04 -4.29
CA ALA A 6 3.21 -3.53 -5.06
C ALA A 6 3.28 -2.01 -5.18
N THR A 7 2.68 -1.48 -6.25
CA THR A 7 2.42 -0.04 -6.38
C THR A 7 1.14 0.35 -5.63
N PRO A 8 1.03 1.58 -5.07
CA PRO A 8 -0.08 1.95 -4.20
C PRO A 8 -1.47 1.75 -4.82
N GLY A 9 -1.65 2.15 -6.09
CA GLY A 9 -2.92 2.01 -6.78
C GLY A 9 -3.40 0.56 -6.87
N ARG A 10 -2.55 -0.34 -7.39
CA ARG A 10 -2.93 -1.76 -7.55
C ARG A 10 -3.16 -2.46 -6.21
N LEU A 11 -2.36 -2.12 -5.20
CA LEU A 11 -2.53 -2.71 -3.87
C LEU A 11 -3.90 -2.36 -3.30
N ILE A 12 -4.34 -1.11 -3.43
CA ILE A 12 -5.68 -0.69 -2.98
C ILE A 12 -6.78 -1.42 -3.72
N ASP A 13 -6.68 -1.55 -5.06
CA ASP A 13 -7.69 -2.27 -5.84
C ASP A 13 -7.90 -3.70 -5.30
N MET A 14 -6.80 -4.37 -4.92
CA MET A 14 -6.85 -5.73 -4.35
C MET A 14 -7.42 -5.78 -2.93
N LEU A 15 -7.16 -4.75 -2.11
CA LEU A 15 -7.70 -4.63 -0.76
C LEU A 15 -9.21 -4.35 -0.77
N GLU A 16 -9.64 -3.44 -1.65
CA GLU A 16 -11.06 -3.10 -1.85
C GLU A 16 -11.85 -4.25 -2.45
N SER A 17 -11.25 -5.01 -3.37
CA SER A 17 -11.86 -6.21 -3.95
C SER A 17 -11.84 -7.42 -3.02
N HIS A 18 -11.33 -7.27 -1.79
CA HIS A 18 -11.19 -8.33 -0.78
C HIS A 18 -10.42 -9.57 -1.27
N VAL A 19 -9.55 -9.40 -2.28
CA VAL A 19 -8.67 -10.46 -2.78
C VAL A 19 -7.51 -10.69 -1.82
N THR A 20 -7.13 -9.66 -1.06
CA THR A 20 -6.10 -9.73 -0.01
C THR A 20 -6.44 -8.82 1.17
N ASN A 21 -5.67 -8.91 2.26
CA ASN A 21 -5.76 -8.04 3.43
C ASN A 21 -4.39 -7.86 4.09
N LEU A 22 -4.23 -6.81 4.90
CA LEU A 22 -2.97 -6.51 5.59
C LEU A 22 -2.95 -6.96 7.07
N ARG A 23 -3.91 -7.78 7.52
CA ARG A 23 -4.09 -8.12 8.96
C ARG A 23 -2.90 -8.80 9.62
N ARG A 24 -2.05 -9.48 8.83
CA ARG A 24 -0.85 -10.19 9.31
C ARG A 24 0.45 -9.46 8.99
N VAL A 25 0.37 -8.25 8.41
CA VAL A 25 1.55 -7.46 8.05
C VAL A 25 2.10 -6.80 9.31
N THR A 26 3.33 -7.13 9.66
CA THR A 26 4.05 -6.54 10.81
C THR A 26 5.05 -5.46 10.40
N TYR A 27 5.37 -5.39 9.10
CA TYR A 27 6.31 -4.43 8.54
C TYR A 27 5.76 -3.87 7.24
N LEU A 28 5.74 -2.53 7.12
CA LEU A 28 5.41 -1.81 5.90
C LEU A 28 6.60 -0.91 5.55
N VAL A 29 7.07 -0.99 4.29
CA VAL A 29 8.14 -0.14 3.77
C VAL A 29 7.58 0.66 2.61
N LEU A 30 7.83 1.97 2.62
CA LEU A 30 7.53 2.89 1.52
C LEU A 30 8.86 3.35 0.94
N ASP A 31 9.13 2.94 -0.30
CA ASP A 31 10.33 3.35 -1.03
C ASP A 31 10.03 4.60 -1.86
N GLU A 32 10.96 5.57 -1.93
CA GLU A 32 10.78 6.85 -2.64
C GLU A 32 9.46 7.56 -2.25
N ALA A 33 9.19 7.66 -0.94
CA ALA A 33 7.91 8.14 -0.41
C ALA A 33 7.58 9.57 -0.85
N ASP A 34 8.56 10.46 -0.88
CA ASP A 34 8.46 11.83 -1.40
C ASP A 34 8.02 11.85 -2.86
N ARG A 35 8.65 11.06 -3.72
CA ARG A 35 8.25 10.93 -5.12
C ARG A 35 6.82 10.43 -5.27
N MET A 36 6.39 9.49 -4.42
CA MET A 36 5.01 9.03 -4.42
C MET A 36 4.03 10.14 -4.04
N LEU A 37 4.39 11.01 -3.09
CA LEU A 37 3.57 12.18 -2.74
C LEU A 37 3.48 13.18 -3.90
N ASP A 38 4.60 13.44 -4.59
CA ASP A 38 4.63 14.32 -5.78
C ASP A 38 3.77 13.79 -6.93
N MET A 39 3.68 12.45 -7.07
CA MET A 39 2.81 11.78 -8.03
C MET A 39 1.32 11.80 -7.61
N GLY A 40 0.99 12.36 -6.45
CA GLY A 40 -0.37 12.45 -5.94
C GLY A 40 -0.88 11.17 -5.27
N PHE A 41 0.02 10.25 -4.88
CA PHE A 41 -0.37 9.00 -4.22
C PHE A 41 -0.66 9.12 -2.72
N GLU A 42 -0.63 10.32 -2.15
CA GLU A 42 -0.90 10.55 -0.73
C GLU A 42 -2.23 9.90 -0.26
N PRO A 43 -3.38 10.09 -0.96
CA PRO A 43 -4.64 9.51 -0.51
C PRO A 43 -4.59 7.98 -0.50
N GLN A 44 -3.93 7.37 -1.49
CA GLN A 44 -3.74 5.93 -1.54
C GLN A 44 -2.87 5.44 -0.37
N ILE A 45 -1.72 6.07 -0.14
CA ILE A 45 -0.81 5.68 0.93
C ILE A 45 -1.51 5.76 2.30
N ARG A 46 -2.24 6.85 2.56
CA ARG A 46 -3.01 6.99 3.82
C ARG A 46 -4.02 5.87 4.00
N LYS A 47 -4.70 5.46 2.94
CA LYS A 47 -5.68 4.36 2.97
C LYS A 47 -5.04 3.00 3.25
N ILE A 48 -3.83 2.75 2.72
CA ILE A 48 -3.05 1.53 2.97
C ILE A 48 -2.60 1.48 4.43
N ILE A 49 -2.10 2.60 4.97
CA ILE A 49 -1.64 2.69 6.36
C ILE A 49 -2.79 2.54 7.36
N SER A 50 -4.01 2.97 7.00
CA SER A 50 -5.19 2.87 7.86
C SER A 50 -5.94 1.53 7.80
N GLN A 51 -5.41 0.51 7.10
CA GLN A 51 -6.04 -0.81 7.00
C GLN A 51 -6.01 -1.60 8.32
#